data_AF-A0A7V5N3R7-F1
#
_entry.id   AF-A0A7V5N3R7-F1
#
_cell.length_a   1.000
_cell.length_b   1.000
_cell.length_c   1.000
_cell.angle_alpha   90.00
_cell.angle_beta   90.00
_cell.angle_gamma   90.00
#
_symmetry.space_group_name_H-M   'P 1'
#
loop_
_entity.id
_entity.type
_entity.pdbx_description
1 polymer ?
#
loop_
_entity_poly.entity_id
_entity_poly.type
_entity_poly.pdbx_seq_one_letter_code
_entity_poly.pdbx_strand_id
1 'polypeptide(L)'
;MSGVSVANDLTFGTVLGGVPKKIDKATPGSAAEFLVTGIAGSDVTIEFTLPTYMNDGTYNMQMIFDNTDCAMDSSASPDQTSPDYDDLDPWDVISYTIGSGGIAIWLGGKVVPKLLQDSGNYTADIVITVTFIAR
;
A
#
# COMPACT_ATOMS: atom_id res chain seq x y z
N MET A 1 -12.86 -19.37 0.21
CA MET A 1 -12.21 -18.99 1.47
C MET A 1 -11.97 -17.50 1.44
N SER A 2 -12.08 -16.83 2.58
CA SER A 2 -11.70 -15.42 2.70
C SER A 2 -10.27 -15.33 3.21
N GLY A 3 -9.49 -14.37 2.72
CA GLY A 3 -8.10 -14.21 3.11
C GLY A 3 -7.45 -12.98 2.51
N VAL A 4 -6.28 -12.63 3.05
CA VAL A 4 -5.44 -11.53 2.59
C VAL A 4 -4.05 -12.08 2.31
N SER A 5 -3.45 -11.70 1.18
CA SER A 5 -2.07 -12.02 0.84
C SER A 5 -1.34 -10.79 0.31
N VAL A 6 -0.03 -10.72 0.56
CA VAL A 6 0.85 -9.70 -0.03
C VAL A 6 1.41 -10.24 -1.33
N ALA A 7 1.25 -9.49 -2.42
CA ALA A 7 1.79 -9.83 -3.73
C ALA A 7 3.09 -9.07 -4.04
N ASN A 8 3.23 -7.84 -3.53
CA ASN A 8 4.42 -7.02 -3.72
C ASN A 8 4.67 -6.07 -2.54
N ASP A 9 5.93 -5.82 -2.22
CA ASP A 9 6.35 -4.82 -1.24
C ASP A 9 6.42 -3.42 -1.87
N LEU A 10 6.21 -2.37 -1.06
CA LEU A 10 6.51 -0.99 -1.46
C LEU A 10 8.03 -0.81 -1.49
N THR A 11 8.61 -0.70 -2.69
CA THR A 11 10.06 -0.61 -2.88
C THR A 11 10.48 0.70 -3.52
N PHE A 12 11.37 1.42 -2.85
CA PHE A 12 11.92 2.68 -3.35
C PHE A 12 13.20 2.48 -4.18
N GLY A 13 13.80 1.28 -4.18
CA GLY A 13 15.09 1.02 -4.83
C GLY A 13 16.19 1.96 -4.32
N THR A 14 17.07 2.41 -5.21
CA THR A 14 18.11 3.40 -4.85
C THR A 14 17.50 4.76 -4.52
N VAL A 15 17.83 5.27 -3.33
CA VAL A 15 17.44 6.58 -2.81
C VAL A 15 18.71 7.39 -2.56
N LEU A 16 18.76 8.63 -3.08
CA LEU A 16 19.88 9.53 -2.89
C LEU A 16 19.64 10.42 -1.65
N GLY A 17 20.66 10.58 -0.81
CA GLY A 17 20.62 11.47 0.36
C GLY A 17 20.13 12.87 0.00
N GLY A 18 19.18 13.39 0.79
CA GLY A 18 18.56 14.70 0.61
C GLY A 18 17.58 14.82 -0.56
N VAL A 19 17.35 13.77 -1.34
CA VAL A 19 16.41 13.78 -2.47
C VAL A 19 15.19 12.92 -2.13
N PRO A 20 14.03 13.54 -1.83
CA PRO A 20 12.79 12.79 -1.65
C PRO A 20 12.47 11.94 -2.87
N LYS A 21 11.94 10.73 -2.62
CA LYS A 21 11.52 9.82 -3.68
C LYS A 21 10.11 9.34 -3.42
N LYS A 22 9.24 9.47 -4.42
CA LYS A 22 7.87 8.98 -4.40
C LYS A 22 7.74 7.77 -5.32
N ILE A 23 6.99 6.77 -4.86
CA ILE A 23 6.48 5.69 -5.68
C ILE A 23 4.97 5.88 -5.75
N ASP A 24 4.44 5.96 -6.96
CA ASP A 24 3.01 6.08 -7.17
C ASP A 24 2.35 4.70 -7.05
N LYS A 25 1.14 4.65 -6.50
CA LYS A 25 0.34 3.42 -6.38
C LYS A 25 0.07 2.74 -7.73
N ALA A 26 0.08 3.51 -8.82
CA ALA A 26 -0.03 3.04 -10.19
C ALA A 26 1.32 2.54 -10.79
N THR A 27 2.36 2.31 -9.97
CA THR A 27 3.69 1.82 -10.43
C THR A 27 3.83 0.31 -10.18
N PRO A 28 3.61 -0.55 -11.19
CA PRO A 28 3.67 -1.99 -11.00
C PRO A 28 5.05 -2.50 -10.62
N GLY A 29 5.09 -3.45 -9.69
CA GLY A 29 6.32 -4.04 -9.15
C GLY A 29 7.09 -3.14 -8.18
N SER A 30 6.63 -1.91 -7.91
CA SER A 30 7.24 -1.03 -6.91
C SER A 30 6.25 -0.52 -5.86
N ALA A 31 4.97 -0.32 -6.19
CA ALA A 31 3.95 -0.06 -5.18
C ALA A 31 3.64 -1.33 -4.37
N ALA A 32 3.27 -1.20 -3.09
CA ALA A 32 2.80 -2.36 -2.34
C ALA A 32 1.51 -2.89 -2.97
N GLU A 33 1.34 -4.21 -2.99
CA GLU A 33 0.17 -4.88 -3.54
C GLU A 33 -0.36 -5.91 -2.56
N PHE A 34 -1.65 -5.78 -2.24
CA PHE A 34 -2.39 -6.71 -1.40
C PHE A 34 -3.56 -7.29 -2.19
N LEU A 35 -3.80 -8.58 -2.01
CA LEU A 35 -4.93 -9.29 -2.60
C LEU A 35 -5.87 -9.75 -1.49
N VAL A 36 -7.12 -9.30 -1.56
CA VAL A 36 -8.20 -9.72 -0.67
C VAL A 36 -9.11 -10.68 -1.43
N THR A 37 -9.28 -11.87 -0.90
CA THR A 37 -10.22 -12.87 -1.41
C THR A 37 -11.38 -13.04 -0.44
N GLY A 38 -12.56 -13.33 -0.96
CA GLY A 38 -13.76 -13.56 -0.17
C GLY A 38 -14.96 -13.87 -1.06
N ILE A 39 -16.15 -13.89 -0.46
CA ILE A 39 -17.39 -14.12 -1.20
C ILE A 39 -17.79 -12.81 -1.89
N ALA A 40 -17.91 -12.82 -3.22
CA ALA A 40 -18.37 -11.68 -3.98
C ALA A 40 -19.73 -11.15 -3.46
N GLY A 41 -19.86 -9.82 -3.36
CA GLY A 41 -21.03 -9.15 -2.77
C GLY A 41 -21.05 -9.10 -1.23
N SER A 42 -19.99 -9.56 -0.57
CA SER A 42 -19.78 -9.33 0.87
C SER A 42 -19.04 -8.03 1.09
N ASP A 43 -19.37 -7.34 2.18
CA ASP A 43 -18.71 -6.08 2.54
C ASP A 43 -17.52 -6.33 3.46
N VAL A 44 -16.52 -5.46 3.33
CA VAL A 44 -15.31 -5.44 4.16
C VAL A 44 -15.00 -4.02 4.61
N THR A 45 -14.29 -3.90 5.72
CA THR A 45 -13.52 -2.70 6.03
C THR A 45 -12.03 -2.99 5.93
N ILE A 46 -11.29 -2.03 5.40
CA ILE A 46 -9.84 -2.09 5.18
C ILE A 46 -9.22 -0.93 5.97
N GLU A 47 -8.21 -1.23 6.76
CA GLU A 47 -7.45 -0.26 7.55
C GLU A 47 -5.95 -0.55 7.42
N PHE A 48 -5.14 0.50 7.30
CA PHE A 48 -3.69 0.39 7.32
C PHE A 48 -3.11 0.90 8.63
N THR A 49 -2.12 0.18 9.17
CA THR A 49 -1.15 0.75 10.09
C THR A 49 0.12 1.06 9.30
N LEU A 50 0.36 2.35 9.11
CA LEU A 50 1.45 2.86 8.25
C LEU A 50 2.64 3.32 9.09
N PRO A 51 3.87 2.93 8.73
CA PRO A 51 5.06 3.40 9.42
C PRO A 51 5.40 4.83 9.00
N THR A 52 5.91 5.63 9.95
CA THR A 52 6.40 7.00 9.69
C THR A 52 7.89 7.04 9.40
N TYR A 53 8.61 5.94 9.62
CA TYR A 53 10.05 5.79 9.37
C TYR A 53 10.39 4.37 8.93
N MET A 54 11.36 4.25 8.03
CA MET A 54 12.14 3.03 7.82
C MET A 54 13.44 3.09 8.60
N ASN A 55 13.99 1.93 8.97
CA ASN A 55 15.22 1.82 9.74
C ASN A 55 16.16 0.79 9.11
N ASP A 56 17.47 1.03 9.20
CA ASP A 56 18.51 0.05 8.83
C ASP A 56 19.09 -0.70 10.05
N GLY A 57 18.47 -0.51 11.22
CA GLY A 57 18.92 -0.99 12.52
C GLY A 57 19.64 0.06 13.37
N THR A 58 20.12 1.17 12.78
CA THR A 58 20.81 2.27 13.49
C THR A 58 20.22 3.64 13.15
N TYR A 59 19.99 3.89 11.87
CA TYR A 59 19.52 5.15 11.34
C TYR A 59 18.10 4.99 10.81
N ASN A 60 17.39 6.13 10.74
CA ASN A 60 16.05 6.19 10.20
C ASN A 60 15.96 7.06 8.94
N MET A 61 14.99 6.74 8.10
CA MET A 61 14.56 7.49 6.92
C MET A 61 13.06 7.73 7.04
N GLN A 62 12.63 8.99 6.92
CA GLN A 62 11.21 9.33 7.08
C GLN A 62 10.39 8.78 5.92
N MET A 63 9.18 8.29 6.22
CA MET A 63 8.16 7.98 5.24
C MET A 63 6.94 8.89 5.42
N ILE A 64 6.24 9.13 4.30
CA ILE A 64 5.02 9.91 4.22
C ILE A 64 4.08 9.18 3.27
N PHE A 65 2.83 9.05 3.69
CA PHE A 65 1.71 8.61 2.87
C PHE A 65 0.72 9.76 2.79
N ASP A 66 0.41 10.21 1.58
CA ASP A 66 -0.55 11.27 1.29
C ASP A 66 -1.96 10.66 1.10
N ASN A 67 -3.00 11.49 1.16
CA ASN A 67 -4.41 11.07 1.12
C ASN A 67 -4.91 10.55 -0.25
N THR A 68 -4.00 10.34 -1.19
CA THR A 68 -4.29 9.78 -2.52
C THR A 68 -3.34 8.62 -2.86
N ASP A 69 -2.61 8.09 -1.88
CA ASP A 69 -1.59 7.07 -2.11
C ASP A 69 -2.17 5.65 -2.12
N CYS A 70 -3.49 5.45 -1.95
CA CYS A 70 -4.15 4.15 -2.06
C CYS A 70 -5.10 4.07 -3.26
N ALA A 71 -5.15 2.90 -3.90
CA ALA A 71 -6.11 2.56 -4.95
C ALA A 71 -6.57 1.12 -4.80
N MET A 72 -7.75 0.82 -5.30
CA MET A 72 -8.34 -0.51 -5.27
C MET A 72 -9.07 -0.81 -6.56
N ASP A 73 -9.13 -2.09 -6.89
CA ASP A 73 -9.90 -2.59 -8.02
C ASP A 73 -10.44 -3.98 -7.68
N SER A 74 -11.76 -4.14 -7.84
CA SER A 74 -12.46 -5.40 -7.60
C SER A 74 -13.16 -5.94 -8.84
N SER A 75 -12.81 -5.42 -10.01
CA SER A 75 -13.28 -5.93 -11.28
C SER A 75 -12.81 -7.38 -11.49
N ALA A 76 -13.34 -8.04 -12.51
CA ALA A 76 -12.90 -9.38 -12.87
C ALA A 76 -11.46 -9.40 -13.45
N SER A 77 -10.89 -8.24 -13.75
CA SER A 77 -9.54 -8.10 -14.32
C SER A 77 -8.91 -6.79 -13.81
N PRO A 78 -8.43 -6.78 -12.55
CA PRO A 78 -7.88 -5.58 -11.95
C PRO A 78 -6.74 -4.96 -12.75
N ASP A 79 -6.76 -3.63 -12.93
CA ASP A 79 -5.72 -2.87 -13.62
C ASP A 79 -5.12 -1.81 -12.69
N GLN A 80 -3.90 -2.06 -12.21
CA GLN A 80 -3.17 -1.14 -11.34
C GLN A 80 -2.96 0.26 -11.96
N THR A 81 -2.87 0.34 -13.28
CA THR A 81 -2.61 1.60 -14.00
C THR A 81 -3.88 2.40 -14.28
N SER A 82 -5.05 1.79 -14.08
CA SER A 82 -6.36 2.41 -14.26
C SER A 82 -7.38 1.77 -13.31
N PRO A 83 -7.20 1.92 -11.98
CA PRO A 83 -8.03 1.25 -10.99
C PRO A 83 -9.46 1.80 -10.98
N ASP A 84 -10.44 0.93 -10.72
CA ASP A 84 -11.85 1.34 -10.58
C ASP A 84 -12.07 2.35 -9.43
N TYR A 85 -11.25 2.29 -8.38
CA TYR A 85 -11.32 3.16 -7.20
C TYR A 85 -9.93 3.73 -6.89
N ASP A 86 -9.74 4.98 -7.29
CA ASP A 86 -8.46 5.68 -7.24
C ASP A 86 -8.44 6.76 -6.15
N ASP A 87 -7.24 7.25 -5.82
CA ASP A 87 -6.99 8.39 -4.92
C ASP A 87 -7.68 8.29 -3.54
N LEU A 88 -7.58 7.12 -2.93
CA LEU A 88 -8.08 6.85 -1.58
C LEU A 88 -7.06 7.26 -0.52
N ASP A 89 -7.55 7.71 0.63
CA ASP A 89 -6.72 8.03 1.79
C ASP A 89 -6.38 6.76 2.58
N PRO A 90 -5.11 6.33 2.64
CA PRO A 90 -4.72 5.14 3.39
C PRO A 90 -4.75 5.34 4.91
N TRP A 91 -4.95 6.57 5.41
CA TRP A 91 -5.14 6.84 6.84
C TRP A 91 -6.59 6.68 7.31
N ASP A 92 -7.53 6.60 6.37
CA ASP A 92 -8.95 6.41 6.68
C ASP A 92 -9.33 4.91 6.68
N VAL A 93 -10.42 4.59 7.37
CA VAL A 93 -11.05 3.27 7.26
C VAL A 93 -11.86 3.23 5.97
N ILE A 94 -11.47 2.34 5.06
CA ILE A 94 -12.10 2.21 3.74
C ILE A 94 -13.15 1.08 3.79
N SER A 95 -14.41 1.40 3.51
CA SER A 95 -15.48 0.41 3.38
C SER A 95 -15.68 0.04 1.92
N TYR A 96 -15.78 -1.26 1.62
CA TYR A 96 -15.81 -1.71 0.23
C TYR A 96 -16.51 -3.06 0.06
N THR A 97 -17.04 -3.33 -1.13
CA THR A 97 -17.70 -4.60 -1.47
C THR A 97 -16.80 -5.47 -2.32
N ILE A 98 -16.63 -6.73 -1.93
CA ILE A 98 -15.80 -7.69 -2.68
C ILE A 98 -16.43 -7.99 -4.04
N GLY A 99 -15.65 -7.83 -5.11
CA GLY A 99 -16.07 -8.19 -6.47
C GLY A 99 -15.78 -9.65 -6.81
N SER A 100 -16.08 -10.06 -8.05
CA SER A 100 -15.91 -11.46 -8.48
C SER A 100 -14.44 -11.91 -8.52
N GLY A 101 -13.51 -10.99 -8.73
CA GLY A 101 -12.06 -11.23 -8.69
C GLY A 101 -11.43 -11.10 -7.30
N GLY A 102 -12.20 -10.74 -6.27
CA GLY A 102 -11.64 -10.25 -5.01
C GLY A 102 -11.45 -8.73 -5.02
N ILE A 103 -10.43 -8.25 -4.31
CA ILE A 103 -9.97 -6.86 -4.33
C ILE A 103 -8.46 -6.88 -4.48
N ALA A 104 -7.93 -6.22 -5.51
CA ALA A 104 -6.53 -5.81 -5.57
C ALA A 104 -6.42 -4.42 -4.95
N ILE A 105 -5.42 -4.23 -4.08
CA ILE A 105 -5.17 -2.98 -3.37
C ILE A 105 -3.73 -2.58 -3.61
N TRP A 106 -3.51 -1.36 -4.09
CA TRP A 106 -2.19 -0.81 -4.34
C TRP A 106 -1.92 0.41 -3.48
N LEU A 107 -0.75 0.45 -2.86
CA LEU A 107 -0.32 1.51 -1.96
C LEU A 107 1.03 2.07 -2.41
N GLY A 108 1.03 3.35 -2.76
CA GLY A 108 2.22 4.16 -3.00
C GLY A 108 2.74 4.77 -1.70
N GLY A 109 3.76 5.62 -1.82
CA GLY A 109 4.28 6.36 -0.69
C GLY A 109 5.52 7.16 -1.05
N LYS A 110 6.04 7.91 -0.08
CA LYS A 110 7.18 8.81 -0.27
C LYS A 110 8.18 8.66 0.86
N VAL A 111 9.45 8.61 0.50
CA VAL A 111 10.57 8.67 1.46
C VAL A 111 11.27 10.01 1.39
N VAL A 112 11.70 10.49 2.55
CA VAL A 112 12.43 11.75 2.71
C VAL A 112 13.76 11.45 3.41
N PRO A 113 14.82 11.13 2.65
CA PRO A 113 16.14 10.90 3.21
C PRO A 113 16.75 12.20 3.73
N LYS A 114 17.51 12.11 4.83
CA LYS A 114 18.31 13.23 5.33
C LYS A 114 19.37 13.63 4.29
N LEU A 115 19.84 14.88 4.34
CA LEU A 115 20.90 15.36 3.43
C LEU A 115 22.15 14.48 3.47
N LEU A 116 22.54 14.05 4.67
CA LEU A 116 23.60 13.06 4.91
C LEU A 116 22.98 11.76 5.41
N GLN A 117 22.17 11.12 4.57
CA GLN A 117 21.64 9.79 4.87
C GLN A 117 22.74 8.74 4.71
N ASP A 118 22.95 7.94 5.74
CA ASP A 118 23.87 6.80 5.67
C ASP A 118 23.38 5.76 4.68
N SER A 119 24.33 5.15 3.95
CA SER A 119 24.01 4.05 3.04
C SER A 119 23.61 2.82 3.84
N GLY A 120 22.50 2.19 3.47
CA GLY A 120 22.00 1.02 4.17
C GLY A 120 20.70 0.53 3.53
N ASN A 121 20.24 -0.62 4.00
CA ASN A 121 18.95 -1.19 3.63
C ASN A 121 17.96 -0.80 4.72
N TYR A 122 17.09 0.16 4.40
CA TYR A 122 16.06 0.64 5.32
C TYR A 122 14.76 -0.12 5.06
N THR A 123 14.16 -0.67 6.11
CA THR A 123 12.87 -1.37 6.03
C THR A 123 11.89 -0.86 7.08
N ALA A 124 10.60 -1.06 6.83
CA ALA A 124 9.51 -0.84 7.77
C ALA A 124 8.35 -1.78 7.44
N ASP A 125 7.52 -2.06 8.43
CA ASP A 125 6.34 -2.91 8.25
C ASP A 125 5.11 -2.05 7.96
N ILE A 126 4.42 -2.39 6.87
CA ILE A 126 3.06 -1.93 6.58
C ILE A 126 2.13 -3.07 6.98
N VAL A 127 1.13 -2.77 7.81
CA VAL A 127 0.13 -3.77 8.21
C VAL A 127 -1.21 -3.40 7.61
N ILE A 128 -1.82 -4.34 6.88
CA ILE A 128 -3.21 -4.25 6.42
C ILE A 128 -4.10 -5.10 7.32
N THR A 129 -5.19 -4.50 7.81
CA THR A 129 -6.24 -5.20 8.54
C THR A 129 -7.50 -5.19 7.71
N VAL A 130 -8.01 -6.38 7.37
CA VAL A 130 -9.27 -6.55 6.64
C VAL A 130 -10.28 -7.23 7.56
N THR A 131 -11.39 -6.55 7.81
CA THR A 131 -12.51 -7.10 8.57
C THR A 131 -13.62 -7.50 7.62
N PHE A 132 -13.94 -8.80 7.59
CA PHE A 132 -15.05 -9.32 6.81
C PHE A 132 -16.36 -9.16 7.56
N ILE A 133 -17.33 -8.49 6.95
CA ILE A 133 -18.64 -8.29 7.53
C ILE A 133 -19.53 -9.45 7.08
N ALA A 134 -19.91 -10.32 8.04
CA ALA A 134 -20.84 -11.40 7.77
C ALA A 134 -22.23 -10.83 7.43
N ARG A 135 -22.88 -11.39 6.41
CA ARG A 135 -24.29 -11.11 6.10
C ARG A 135 -25.21 -11.98 6.92
#